data_AF-A0A968QMT4-F1
#
_entry.id   AF-A0A968QMT4-F1
#
_cell.length_a   1.000
_cell.length_b   1.000
_cell.length_c   1.000
_cell.angle_alpha   90.00
_cell.angle_beta   90.00
_cell.angle_gamma   90.00
#
_symmetry.space_group_name_H-M   'P 1'
#
loop_
_entity.id
_entity.type
_entity.pdbx_description
1 polymer ?
#
loop_
_entity_poly.entity_id
_entity_poly.type
_entity_poly.pdbx_seq_one_letter_code
_entity_poly.pdbx_strand_id
1 'polypeptide(L)'
;MEIPKGWFVLYQPKYSTPSVFDLHERGLFTSMPYVSRKSGACLIINEDSQVGIWYKCIVEGHQVRGNIAYSYIVHKGIVRLTEDMKLNEEEFAGISESGAKNEIVRVYEEWYKPYIPLQADGSIDNAELDRKLKSSLNEGRKLFREELKRRNSSWIETALGGMLWNFRHGLHRLVSDELYSDYRTRGGDDSEDGLIRKILLFDRIYDCNESDNLLKPDGNKWQKR
;
A
#
# COMPACT_ATOMS: atom_id res chain seq x y z
N MET A 1 1.32 6.11 -6.55
CA MET A 1 -0.03 5.58 -6.83
C MET A 1 -0.70 5.21 -5.50
N GLU A 2 -1.71 5.96 -5.05
CA GLU A 2 -2.39 5.70 -3.77
C GLU A 2 -3.50 4.67 -3.97
N ILE A 3 -3.14 3.39 -3.83
CA ILE A 3 -4.08 2.26 -3.84
C ILE A 3 -4.96 2.36 -2.58
N PRO A 4 -6.24 1.95 -2.64
CA PRO A 4 -7.09 1.85 -1.46
C PRO A 4 -6.41 1.07 -0.32
N LYS A 5 -6.57 1.55 0.93
CA LYS A 5 -5.99 0.87 2.10
C LYS A 5 -6.50 -0.57 2.20
N GLY A 6 -5.59 -1.49 2.54
CA GLY A 6 -5.90 -2.92 2.63
C GLY A 6 -5.89 -3.66 1.28
N TRP A 7 -5.55 -2.97 0.18
CA TRP A 7 -5.43 -3.55 -1.15
C TRP A 7 -3.98 -3.48 -1.66
N PHE A 8 -3.62 -4.46 -2.48
CA PHE A 8 -2.30 -4.62 -3.08
C PHE A 8 -2.44 -4.77 -4.60
N VAL A 9 -1.44 -4.29 -5.36
CA VAL A 9 -1.46 -4.44 -6.82
C VAL A 9 -1.27 -5.90 -7.19
N LEU A 10 -2.22 -6.45 -7.94
CA LEU A 10 -2.12 -7.77 -8.55
C LEU A 10 -1.51 -7.67 -9.95
N TYR A 11 -2.00 -6.72 -10.73
CA TYR A 11 -1.53 -6.46 -12.09
C TYR A 11 -1.72 -4.99 -12.44
N GLN A 12 -0.63 -4.36 -12.90
CA GLN A 12 -0.63 -2.99 -13.41
C GLN A 12 -0.36 -3.03 -14.92
N PRO A 13 -1.30 -2.56 -15.76
CA PRO A 13 -1.01 -2.42 -17.18
C PRO A 13 0.11 -1.41 -17.41
N LYS A 14 0.95 -1.67 -18.41
CA LYS A 14 2.07 -0.79 -18.77
C LYS A 14 1.54 0.43 -19.53
N TYR A 15 1.48 1.57 -18.86
CA TYR A 15 1.24 2.86 -19.51
C TYR A 15 2.57 3.43 -19.99
N SER A 16 2.75 3.58 -21.30
CA SER A 16 3.97 4.12 -21.92
C SER A 16 4.10 5.64 -21.80
N THR A 17 3.03 6.32 -21.39
CA THR A 17 2.93 7.78 -21.32
C THR A 17 2.20 8.19 -20.04
N PRO A 18 2.41 9.44 -19.55
CA PRO A 18 1.75 9.93 -18.35
C PRO A 18 0.22 9.81 -18.45
N SER A 19 -0.38 9.22 -17.43
CA SER A 19 -1.80 8.88 -17.34
C SER A 19 -2.44 9.49 -16.10
N VAL A 20 -3.74 9.28 -15.93
CA VAL A 20 -4.47 9.67 -14.72
C VAL A 20 -3.85 9.13 -13.41
N PHE A 21 -3.04 8.06 -13.46
CA PHE A 21 -2.35 7.53 -12.27
C PHE A 21 -1.17 8.38 -11.81
N ASP A 22 -0.60 9.19 -12.70
CA ASP A 22 0.57 10.05 -12.45
C ASP A 22 0.18 11.43 -11.89
N LEU A 23 -1.12 11.68 -11.76
CA LEU A 23 -1.67 12.91 -11.22
C LEU A 23 -1.50 13.02 -9.70
N HIS A 24 -1.36 14.27 -9.23
CA HIS A 24 -1.19 14.60 -7.81
C HIS A 24 -2.30 14.02 -6.92
N GLU A 25 -1.97 13.69 -5.66
CA GLU A 25 -2.86 13.01 -4.69
C GLU A 25 -4.23 13.66 -4.51
N ARG A 26 -4.28 15.00 -4.55
CA ARG A 26 -5.54 15.76 -4.45
C ARG A 26 -6.48 15.50 -5.63
N GLY A 27 -5.95 15.27 -6.84
CA GLY A 27 -6.75 15.03 -8.03
C GLY A 27 -7.68 16.18 -8.44
N LEU A 28 -7.40 17.42 -8.02
CA LEU A 28 -8.22 18.60 -8.33
C LEU A 28 -7.45 19.55 -9.24
N PHE A 29 -8.04 19.96 -10.36
CA PHE A 29 -7.40 20.82 -11.34
C PHE A 29 -8.28 21.99 -11.77
N THR A 30 -7.68 23.18 -11.83
CA THR A 30 -8.34 24.42 -12.26
C THR A 30 -8.62 24.38 -13.76
N SER A 31 -7.68 23.80 -14.53
CA SER A 31 -7.79 23.49 -15.96
C SER A 31 -7.56 22.00 -16.21
N MET A 32 -7.89 21.53 -17.41
CA MET A 32 -7.64 20.13 -17.79
C MET A 32 -6.14 19.81 -17.68
N PRO A 33 -5.74 18.80 -16.89
CA PRO A 33 -4.33 18.43 -16.79
C PRO A 33 -3.82 17.81 -18.09
N TYR A 34 -2.53 18.02 -18.37
CA TYR A 34 -1.89 17.43 -19.54
C TYR A 34 -1.58 15.94 -19.28
N VAL A 35 -2.51 15.07 -19.68
CA VAL A 35 -2.37 13.61 -19.62
C VAL A 35 -2.68 12.97 -20.97
N SER A 36 -1.96 11.90 -21.28
CA SER A 36 -2.21 11.12 -22.51
C SER A 36 -3.46 10.25 -22.41
N ARG A 37 -3.81 9.82 -21.19
CA ARG A 37 -5.00 9.02 -20.90
C ARG A 37 -5.78 9.62 -19.75
N LYS A 38 -7.05 9.94 -20.02
CA LYS A 38 -8.01 10.48 -19.03
C LYS A 38 -8.55 9.41 -18.07
N SER A 39 -8.40 8.14 -18.41
CA SER A 39 -8.79 6.99 -17.57
C SER A 39 -7.67 5.96 -17.50
N GLY A 40 -7.68 5.18 -16.41
CA GLY A 40 -6.72 4.12 -16.15
C GLY A 40 -7.33 3.11 -15.17
N ALA A 41 -6.94 1.85 -15.27
CA ALA A 41 -7.37 0.79 -14.37
C ALA A 41 -6.20 -0.16 -14.03
N CYS A 42 -6.26 -0.82 -12.88
CA CYS A 42 -5.36 -1.90 -12.53
C CYS A 42 -6.08 -2.92 -11.63
N LEU A 43 -5.59 -4.16 -11.61
CA LEU A 43 -6.11 -5.17 -10.70
C LEU A 43 -5.46 -5.05 -9.34
N ILE A 44 -6.29 -5.20 -8.33
CA ILE A 44 -5.92 -5.18 -6.93
C ILE A 44 -6.52 -6.38 -6.21
N ILE A 45 -5.85 -6.80 -5.15
CA ILE A 45 -6.28 -7.89 -4.27
C ILE A 45 -6.23 -7.43 -2.82
N ASN A 46 -7.23 -7.80 -2.02
CA ASN A 46 -7.25 -7.52 -0.59
C ASN A 46 -6.74 -8.70 0.24
N GLU A 47 -6.73 -8.55 1.56
CA GLU A 47 -6.26 -9.59 2.48
C GLU A 47 -7.17 -10.83 2.55
N ASP A 48 -8.44 -10.68 2.17
CA ASP A 48 -9.44 -11.74 2.08
C ASP A 48 -9.39 -12.48 0.73
N SER A 49 -8.35 -12.26 -0.08
CA SER A 49 -8.23 -12.75 -1.46
C SER A 49 -9.32 -12.29 -2.43
N GLN A 50 -10.08 -11.25 -2.07
CA GLN A 50 -11.02 -10.61 -2.99
C GLN A 50 -10.24 -9.82 -4.05
N VAL A 51 -10.52 -10.10 -5.31
CA VAL A 51 -9.95 -9.38 -6.44
C VAL A 51 -10.90 -8.26 -6.88
N GLY A 52 -10.34 -7.11 -7.22
CA GLY A 52 -11.08 -5.99 -7.77
C GLY A 52 -10.25 -5.23 -8.79
N ILE A 53 -10.93 -4.42 -9.59
CA ILE A 53 -10.32 -3.52 -10.56
C ILE A 53 -10.47 -2.12 -10.00
N TRP A 54 -9.35 -1.52 -9.63
CA TRP A 54 -9.33 -0.13 -9.22
C TRP A 54 -9.08 0.75 -10.42
N TYR A 55 -9.94 1.74 -10.60
CA TYR A 55 -9.89 2.65 -11.72
C TYR A 55 -9.83 4.11 -11.26
N LYS A 56 -9.29 4.93 -12.14
CA LYS A 56 -9.33 6.39 -12.07
C LYS A 56 -9.81 6.94 -13.40
N CYS A 57 -10.57 8.03 -13.35
CA CYS A 57 -10.91 8.82 -14.52
C CYS A 57 -10.98 10.31 -14.17
N ILE A 58 -10.69 11.16 -15.14
CA ILE A 58 -10.85 12.61 -15.03
C ILE A 58 -12.25 12.95 -15.49
N VAL A 59 -13.01 13.61 -14.63
CA VAL A 59 -14.36 14.10 -14.92
C VAL A 59 -14.40 15.62 -14.82
N GLU A 60 -15.26 16.23 -15.64
CA GLU A 60 -15.64 17.63 -15.45
C GLU A 60 -16.52 17.74 -14.22
N GLY A 61 -16.25 18.73 -13.37
CA GLY A 61 -17.00 18.93 -12.14
C GLY A 61 -16.60 20.22 -11.46
N HIS A 62 -17.51 20.76 -10.64
CA HIS A 62 -17.26 21.99 -9.91
C HIS A 62 -16.98 21.69 -8.44
N GLN A 63 -15.77 22.03 -7.97
CA GLN A 63 -15.43 21.93 -6.55
C GLN A 63 -14.64 23.16 -6.10
N VAL A 64 -15.01 23.74 -4.96
CA VAL A 64 -14.29 24.86 -4.34
C VAL A 64 -13.54 24.36 -3.11
N ARG A 65 -12.26 24.70 -2.97
CA ARG A 65 -11.49 24.52 -1.73
C ARG A 65 -10.78 25.81 -1.37
N GLY A 66 -11.10 26.37 -0.21
CA GLY A 66 -10.65 27.70 0.16
C GLY A 66 -11.12 28.72 -0.87
N ASN A 67 -10.17 29.44 -1.48
CA ASN A 67 -10.45 30.47 -2.49
C ASN A 67 -10.21 30.01 -3.94
N ILE A 68 -10.05 28.70 -4.18
CA ILE A 68 -9.76 28.16 -5.51
C ILE A 68 -10.93 27.29 -5.97
N ALA A 69 -11.45 27.60 -7.16
CA ALA A 69 -12.44 26.79 -7.87
C ALA A 69 -11.74 25.85 -8.85
N TYR A 70 -12.14 24.58 -8.83
CA TYR A 70 -11.65 23.51 -9.68
C TYR A 70 -12.75 23.07 -10.64
N SER A 71 -12.37 22.81 -11.88
CA SER A 71 -13.27 22.42 -12.98
C SER A 71 -13.10 20.96 -13.41
N TYR A 72 -12.04 20.31 -12.92
CA TYR A 72 -11.74 18.91 -13.21
C TYR A 72 -11.32 18.17 -11.95
N ILE A 73 -11.83 16.95 -11.82
CA ILE A 73 -11.66 16.12 -10.63
C ILE A 73 -11.28 14.71 -11.07
N VAL A 74 -10.37 14.07 -10.35
CA VAL A 74 -10.10 12.63 -10.49
C VAL A 74 -11.15 11.88 -9.70
N HIS A 75 -12.06 11.24 -10.42
CA HIS A 75 -12.95 10.25 -9.88
C HIS A 75 -12.21 8.90 -9.79
N LYS A 76 -12.47 8.14 -8.72
CA LYS A 76 -11.86 6.84 -8.47
C LYS A 76 -12.88 5.87 -7.89
N GLY A 77 -12.77 4.61 -8.25
CA GLY A 77 -13.65 3.55 -7.77
C GLY A 77 -13.03 2.18 -7.87
N ILE A 78 -13.70 1.18 -7.31
CA ILE A 78 -13.31 -0.23 -7.38
C ILE A 78 -14.52 -0.97 -7.96
N VAL A 79 -14.28 -1.80 -8.96
CA VAL A 79 -15.22 -2.82 -9.43
C VAL A 79 -14.73 -4.17 -8.95
N ARG A 80 -15.44 -4.79 -8.02
CA ARG A 80 -15.11 -6.11 -7.49
C ARG A 80 -15.35 -7.18 -8.53
N LEU A 81 -14.52 -8.22 -8.50
CA LEU A 81 -14.82 -9.45 -9.21
C LEU A 81 -15.71 -10.33 -8.33
N THR A 82 -16.60 -11.07 -8.96
CA THR A 82 -17.39 -12.13 -8.31
C THR A 82 -16.49 -13.32 -7.96
N GLU A 83 -17.05 -14.30 -7.24
CA GLU A 83 -16.33 -15.55 -6.90
C GLU A 83 -15.84 -16.29 -8.17
N ASP A 84 -16.60 -16.22 -9.26
CA ASP A 84 -16.24 -16.77 -10.57
C ASP A 84 -15.26 -15.87 -11.37
N MET A 85 -14.63 -14.90 -10.71
CA MET A 85 -13.70 -13.95 -11.31
C MET A 85 -14.29 -13.11 -12.46
N LYS A 86 -15.61 -12.88 -12.47
CA LYS A 86 -16.31 -12.03 -13.44
C LYS A 86 -16.51 -10.63 -12.90
N LEU A 87 -16.67 -9.64 -13.78
CA LEU A 87 -17.03 -8.28 -13.39
C LEU A 87 -18.38 -8.26 -12.66
N ASN A 88 -18.46 -7.62 -11.50
CA ASN A 88 -19.74 -7.33 -10.86
C ASN A 88 -20.54 -6.34 -11.73
N GLU A 89 -21.68 -6.80 -12.27
CA GLU A 89 -22.48 -6.04 -13.23
C GLU A 89 -23.09 -4.77 -12.63
N GLU A 90 -23.51 -4.80 -11.36
CA GLU A 90 -24.12 -3.66 -10.69
C GLU A 90 -23.08 -2.54 -10.48
N GLU A 91 -21.92 -2.89 -9.93
CA GLU A 91 -20.81 -1.95 -9.73
C GLU A 91 -20.28 -1.41 -11.06
N PHE A 92 -20.21 -2.25 -12.09
CA PHE A 92 -19.77 -1.84 -13.42
C PHE A 92 -20.80 -0.93 -14.12
N ALA A 93 -22.10 -1.22 -13.98
CA ALA A 93 -23.17 -0.42 -14.56
C ALA A 93 -23.18 1.01 -13.99
N GLY A 94 -22.89 1.16 -12.69
CA GLY A 94 -22.84 2.44 -11.97
C GLY A 94 -21.76 3.44 -12.45
N ILE A 95 -20.84 3.02 -13.33
CA ILE A 95 -19.80 3.92 -13.87
C ILE A 95 -20.36 4.76 -15.02
N SER A 96 -20.42 6.08 -14.85
CA SER A 96 -20.91 7.01 -15.87
C SER A 96 -19.93 7.16 -17.06
N GLU A 97 -18.63 7.14 -16.77
CA GLU A 97 -17.59 7.44 -17.75
C GLU A 97 -17.28 6.25 -18.67
N SER A 98 -17.65 6.37 -19.95
CA SER A 98 -17.38 5.35 -20.97
C SER A 98 -15.89 5.02 -21.12
N GLY A 99 -15.02 6.04 -21.02
CA GLY A 99 -13.58 5.85 -21.04
C GLY A 99 -13.05 5.01 -19.87
N ALA A 100 -13.69 5.08 -18.70
CA ALA A 100 -13.35 4.23 -17.57
C ALA A 100 -13.85 2.80 -17.79
N LYS A 101 -15.09 2.63 -18.26
CA LYS A 101 -15.67 1.31 -18.59
C LYS A 101 -14.81 0.54 -19.58
N ASN A 102 -14.42 1.17 -20.68
CA ASN A 102 -13.59 0.54 -21.70
C ASN A 102 -12.21 0.13 -21.16
N GLU A 103 -11.62 0.96 -20.31
CA GLU A 103 -10.31 0.68 -19.71
C GLU A 103 -10.38 -0.47 -18.70
N ILE A 104 -11.45 -0.56 -17.91
CA ILE A 104 -11.72 -1.67 -16.99
C ILE A 104 -11.83 -2.98 -17.78
N VAL A 105 -12.64 -3.01 -18.84
CA VAL A 105 -12.80 -4.21 -19.69
C VAL A 105 -11.48 -4.61 -20.32
N ARG A 106 -10.73 -3.65 -20.86
CA ARG A 106 -9.40 -3.90 -21.46
C ARG A 106 -8.44 -4.56 -20.47
N VAL A 107 -8.33 -3.97 -19.27
CA VAL A 107 -7.42 -4.47 -18.22
C VAL A 107 -7.87 -5.81 -17.68
N TYR A 108 -9.18 -6.00 -17.53
CA TYR A 108 -9.77 -7.28 -17.16
C TYR A 108 -9.42 -8.37 -18.16
N GLU A 109 -9.68 -8.15 -19.45
CA GLU A 109 -9.42 -9.15 -20.50
C GLU A 109 -7.92 -9.45 -20.67
N GLU A 110 -7.08 -8.42 -20.57
CA GLU A 110 -5.61 -8.55 -20.67
C GLU A 110 -5.06 -9.41 -19.53
N TRP A 111 -5.61 -9.29 -18.32
CA TRP A 111 -5.21 -10.09 -17.18
C TRP A 111 -5.88 -11.47 -17.12
N TYR A 112 -7.17 -11.57 -17.45
CA TYR A 112 -7.98 -12.77 -17.25
C TYR A 112 -7.43 -13.97 -18.03
N LYS A 113 -7.19 -13.79 -19.34
CA LYS A 113 -6.74 -14.87 -20.23
C LYS A 113 -5.43 -15.54 -19.79
N PRO A 114 -4.35 -14.81 -19.45
CA PRO A 114 -3.09 -15.43 -19.05
C PRO A 114 -3.06 -15.87 -17.58
N TYR A 115 -3.87 -15.27 -16.71
CA TYR A 115 -3.72 -15.45 -15.26
C TYR A 115 -4.63 -16.54 -14.69
N ILE A 116 -5.88 -16.63 -15.17
CA ILE A 116 -6.88 -17.57 -14.63
C ILE A 116 -6.55 -19.00 -15.08
N PRO A 117 -6.23 -19.91 -14.15
CA PRO A 117 -6.02 -21.31 -14.48
C PRO A 117 -7.37 -21.97 -14.79
N LEU A 118 -7.45 -22.63 -15.94
CA LEU A 118 -8.63 -23.38 -16.37
C LEU A 118 -8.30 -24.87 -16.36
N GLN A 119 -9.25 -25.67 -15.88
CA GLN A 119 -9.23 -27.11 -15.99
C GLN A 119 -9.54 -27.55 -17.44
N ALA A 120 -9.37 -28.85 -17.72
CA ALA A 120 -9.63 -29.41 -19.05
C ALA A 120 -11.09 -29.27 -19.50
N ASP A 121 -12.02 -29.10 -18.56
CA ASP A 121 -13.45 -28.88 -18.81
C ASP A 121 -13.82 -27.39 -18.99
N GLY A 122 -12.84 -26.48 -18.89
CA GLY A 122 -13.03 -25.03 -18.99
C GLY A 122 -13.52 -24.36 -17.70
N SER A 123 -13.67 -25.11 -16.60
CA SER A 123 -13.94 -24.55 -15.27
C SER A 123 -12.68 -23.95 -14.66
N ILE A 124 -12.84 -23.03 -13.71
CA ILE A 124 -11.70 -22.39 -13.03
C ILE A 124 -11.10 -23.38 -12.03
N ASP A 125 -9.78 -23.58 -12.10
CA ASP A 125 -9.06 -24.30 -11.05
C ASP A 125 -8.91 -23.40 -9.82
N ASN A 126 -9.90 -23.49 -8.92
CA ASN A 126 -9.94 -22.69 -7.70
C ASN A 126 -8.75 -22.93 -6.76
N ALA A 127 -8.19 -24.15 -6.74
CA ALA A 127 -7.06 -24.46 -5.89
C ALA A 127 -5.76 -23.83 -6.43
N GLU A 128 -5.54 -23.91 -7.74
CA GLU A 128 -4.40 -23.23 -8.36
C GLU A 128 -4.55 -21.71 -8.31
N LEU A 129 -5.76 -21.19 -8.54
CA LEU A 129 -6.06 -19.77 -8.46
C LEU A 129 -5.78 -19.20 -7.08
N ASP A 130 -6.30 -19.83 -6.01
CA ASP A 130 -6.05 -19.40 -4.62
C ASP A 130 -4.55 -19.37 -4.31
N ARG A 131 -3.79 -20.38 -4.77
CA ARG A 131 -2.33 -20.42 -4.61
C ARG A 131 -1.65 -19.25 -5.32
N LYS A 132 -2.06 -18.92 -6.56
CA LYS A 132 -1.51 -17.78 -7.33
C LYS A 132 -1.83 -16.46 -6.65
N LEU A 133 -3.07 -16.26 -6.23
CA LEU A 133 -3.53 -15.04 -5.56
C LEU A 133 -2.79 -14.82 -4.23
N LYS A 134 -2.64 -15.85 -3.40
CA LYS A 134 -1.85 -15.79 -2.15
C LYS A 134 -0.38 -15.46 -2.41
N SER A 135 0.21 -16.04 -3.46
CA SER A 135 1.59 -15.72 -3.86
C SER A 135 1.74 -14.24 -4.23
N SER A 136 0.84 -13.73 -5.08
CA SER A 136 0.82 -12.32 -5.46
C SER A 136 0.56 -11.37 -4.29
N LEU A 137 -0.34 -11.74 -3.37
CA LEU A 137 -0.60 -10.97 -2.15
C LEU A 137 0.64 -10.90 -1.26
N ASN A 138 1.36 -12.01 -1.09
CA ASN A 138 2.61 -12.05 -0.31
C ASN A 138 3.70 -11.18 -0.93
N GLU A 139 3.83 -11.19 -2.26
CA GLU A 139 4.77 -10.30 -2.95
C GLU A 139 4.36 -8.83 -2.79
N GLY A 140 3.07 -8.51 -2.93
CA GLY A 140 2.55 -7.16 -2.67
C GLY A 140 2.84 -6.68 -1.25
N ARG A 141 2.65 -7.55 -0.25
CA ARG A 141 2.99 -7.28 1.16
C ARG A 141 4.50 -7.06 1.35
N LYS A 142 5.33 -7.85 0.68
CA LYS A 142 6.79 -7.71 0.73
C LYS A 142 7.22 -6.36 0.17
N LEU A 143 6.76 -5.99 -1.02
CA LEU A 143 7.04 -4.68 -1.64
C LEU A 143 6.56 -3.52 -0.77
N PHE A 144 5.37 -3.65 -0.17
CA PHE A 144 4.84 -2.64 0.75
C PHE A 144 5.74 -2.49 1.99
N ARG A 145 6.20 -3.60 2.59
CA ARG A 145 7.15 -3.57 3.71
C ARG A 145 8.48 -2.94 3.31
N GLU A 146 8.98 -3.22 2.12
CA GLU A 146 10.22 -2.61 1.60
C GLU A 146 10.07 -1.10 1.40
N GLU A 147 8.93 -0.65 0.87
CA GLU A 147 8.65 0.78 0.74
C GLU A 147 8.51 1.46 2.11
N LEU A 148 7.84 0.83 3.07
CA LEU A 148 7.79 1.32 4.45
C LEU A 148 9.18 1.42 5.06
N LYS A 149 10.03 0.40 4.87
CA LYS A 149 11.43 0.44 5.31
C LYS A 149 12.16 1.61 4.66
N ARG A 150 12.06 1.78 3.34
CA ARG A 150 12.74 2.86 2.60
C ARG A 150 12.30 4.25 3.08
N ARG A 151 10.99 4.47 3.22
CA ARG A 151 10.43 5.74 3.72
C ARG A 151 10.86 6.02 5.16
N ASN A 152 11.01 4.97 5.96
CA ASN A 152 11.41 5.11 7.34
C ASN A 152 12.93 5.09 7.56
N SER A 153 13.73 4.62 6.59
CA SER A 153 15.17 4.42 6.73
C SER A 153 15.89 5.71 7.08
N SER A 154 15.53 6.82 6.43
CA SER A 154 16.22 8.10 6.62
C SER A 154 16.13 8.59 8.06
N TRP A 155 14.97 8.47 8.71
CA TRP A 155 14.80 8.91 10.09
C TRP A 155 15.22 7.85 11.10
N ILE A 156 15.02 6.56 10.79
CA ILE A 156 15.50 5.46 11.64
C ILE A 156 17.03 5.48 11.69
N GLU A 157 17.72 5.40 10.55
CA GLU A 157 19.18 5.24 10.54
C GLU A 157 19.91 6.50 11.04
N THR A 158 19.44 7.69 10.67
CA THR A 158 20.06 8.95 11.10
C THR A 158 19.88 9.19 12.60
N ALA A 159 18.69 8.95 13.16
CA ALA A 159 18.43 9.20 14.58
C ALA A 159 18.89 8.04 15.48
N LEU A 160 18.67 6.79 15.06
CA LEU A 160 19.04 5.60 15.82
C LEU A 160 20.56 5.50 16.01
N GLY A 161 21.35 5.88 14.99
CA GLY A 161 22.80 5.93 15.11
C GLY A 161 23.28 6.86 16.24
N GLY A 162 22.71 8.07 16.31
CA GLY A 162 23.00 9.02 17.38
C GLY A 162 22.52 8.56 18.75
N MET A 163 21.33 7.97 18.84
CA MET A 163 20.80 7.41 20.10
C MET A 163 21.66 6.24 20.60
N LEU A 164 22.06 5.32 19.71
CA LEU A 164 22.96 4.21 20.02
C LEU A 164 24.31 4.71 20.53
N TRP A 165 24.88 5.72 19.86
CA TRP A 165 26.14 6.31 20.28
C TRP A 165 26.02 6.97 21.66
N ASN A 166 25.00 7.80 21.90
CA ASN A 166 24.76 8.45 23.18
C ASN A 166 24.51 7.45 24.31
N PHE A 167 23.73 6.40 24.05
CA PHE A 167 23.47 5.36 25.03
C PHE A 167 24.75 4.59 25.37
N ARG A 168 25.50 4.11 24.36
CA ARG A 168 26.75 3.36 24.57
C ARG A 168 27.82 4.17 25.31
N HIS A 169 27.92 5.47 25.02
CA HIS A 169 28.96 6.33 25.61
C HIS A 169 28.53 7.09 26.87
N GLY A 170 27.24 7.08 27.20
CA GLY A 170 26.68 7.66 28.42
C GLY A 170 26.10 6.59 29.34
N LEU A 171 24.81 6.27 29.12
CA LEU A 171 23.99 5.51 30.06
C LEU A 171 24.37 4.04 30.19
N HIS A 172 24.80 3.39 29.09
CA HIS A 172 25.11 1.96 29.06
C HIS A 172 26.20 1.60 30.08
N ARG A 173 27.20 2.46 30.26
CA ARG A 173 28.27 2.25 31.26
C ARG A 173 27.77 2.20 32.70
N LEU A 174 26.56 2.70 32.95
CA LEU A 174 25.96 2.75 34.29
C LEU A 174 24.97 1.60 34.53
N VAL A 175 24.54 0.90 33.48
CA VAL A 175 23.46 -0.11 33.54
C VAL A 175 23.83 -1.45 32.88
N SER A 176 25.01 -1.56 32.26
CA SER A 176 25.46 -2.75 31.51
C SER A 176 25.43 -4.02 32.34
N ASP A 177 25.81 -3.90 33.62
CA ASP A 177 26.02 -5.05 34.49
C ASP A 177 24.70 -5.74 34.87
N GLU A 178 23.59 -5.01 34.85
CA GLU A 178 22.27 -5.52 35.25
C GLU A 178 21.33 -5.72 34.05
N LEU A 179 21.38 -4.83 33.06
CA LEU A 179 20.39 -4.79 31.97
C LEU A 179 20.39 -6.05 31.11
N TYR A 180 21.56 -6.50 30.66
CA TYR A 180 21.64 -7.68 29.79
C TYR A 180 21.44 -8.99 30.57
N SER A 181 21.92 -9.02 31.81
CA SER A 181 21.73 -10.17 32.72
C SER A 181 20.24 -10.39 33.05
N ASP A 182 19.50 -9.33 33.39
CA ASP A 182 18.06 -9.41 33.65
C ASP A 182 17.28 -9.84 32.40
N TYR A 183 17.66 -9.32 31.22
CA TYR A 183 17.06 -9.73 29.94
C TYR A 183 17.21 -11.24 29.67
N ARG A 184 18.43 -11.79 29.84
CA ARG A 184 18.66 -13.24 29.66
C ARG A 184 17.92 -14.06 30.71
N THR A 185 17.87 -13.59 31.95
CA THR A 185 17.17 -14.27 33.06
C THR A 185 15.66 -14.37 32.81
N ARG A 186 15.08 -13.39 32.11
CA ARG A 186 13.66 -13.38 31.69
C ARG A 186 13.39 -14.17 30.41
N GLY A 187 14.36 -14.94 29.91
CA GLY A 187 14.21 -15.79 28.73
C GLY A 187 14.46 -15.08 27.40
N GLY A 188 15.11 -13.91 27.41
CA GLY A 188 15.54 -13.22 26.19
C GLY A 188 16.61 -14.00 25.43
N ASP A 189 16.49 -14.06 24.10
CA ASP A 189 17.42 -14.83 23.24
C ASP A 189 18.28 -13.98 22.27
N ASP A 190 18.28 -12.65 22.42
CA ASP A 190 19.12 -11.78 21.59
C ASP A 190 20.51 -11.55 22.20
N SER A 191 21.42 -11.05 21.36
CA SER A 191 22.68 -10.44 21.78
C SER A 191 22.45 -9.13 22.54
N GLU A 192 23.39 -8.73 23.39
CA GLU A 192 23.34 -7.46 24.13
C GLU A 192 23.22 -6.26 23.18
N ASP A 193 23.99 -6.29 22.10
CA ASP A 193 23.92 -5.28 21.04
C ASP A 193 22.54 -5.23 20.34
N GLY A 194 21.91 -6.39 20.13
CA GLY A 194 20.56 -6.50 19.58
C GLY A 194 19.49 -5.97 20.54
N LEU A 195 19.62 -6.29 21.84
CA LEU A 195 18.75 -5.78 22.90
C LEU A 195 18.80 -4.25 22.97
N ILE A 196 19.99 -3.66 23.03
CA ILE A 196 20.19 -2.21 23.11
C ILE A 196 19.55 -1.50 21.90
N ARG A 197 19.77 -2.06 20.70
CA ARG A 197 19.13 -1.54 19.47
C ARG A 197 17.61 -1.58 19.55
N LYS A 198 17.04 -2.67 20.07
CA LYS A 198 15.59 -2.80 20.25
C LYS A 198 15.06 -1.79 21.27
N ILE A 199 15.70 -1.64 22.43
CA ILE A 199 15.30 -0.69 23.48
C ILE A 199 15.25 0.73 22.91
N LEU A 200 16.31 1.18 22.24
CA LEU A 200 16.38 2.54 21.70
C LEU A 200 15.44 2.76 20.51
N LEU A 201 15.19 1.72 19.71
CA LEU A 201 14.17 1.77 18.67
C LEU A 201 12.76 1.90 19.28
N PHE A 202 12.47 1.16 20.35
CA PHE A 202 11.20 1.25 21.07
C PHE A 202 11.03 2.61 21.74
N ASP A 203 12.05 3.08 22.47
CA ASP A 203 12.09 4.41 23.07
C ASP A 203 11.79 5.50 22.04
N ARG A 204 12.44 5.46 20.87
CA ARG A 204 12.18 6.41 19.78
C ARG A 204 10.78 6.31 19.18
N ILE A 205 10.20 5.10 19.07
CA ILE A 205 8.84 4.90 18.55
C ILE A 205 7.78 5.44 19.53
N TYR A 206 8.01 5.31 20.84
CA TYR A 206 7.05 5.67 21.88
C TYR A 206 7.21 7.13 22.39
N ASP A 207 8.42 7.66 22.49
CA ASP A 207 8.71 8.99 23.07
C ASP A 207 8.89 10.12 22.03
N CYS A 208 8.74 9.84 20.73
CA CYS A 208 8.71 10.92 19.73
C CYS A 208 7.39 11.70 19.81
N ASN A 209 7.48 13.03 19.95
CA ASN A 209 6.38 13.96 19.69
C ASN A 209 5.82 13.86 18.23
N GLU A 210 6.48 13.09 17.35
CA GLU A 210 6.05 12.76 15.98
C GLU A 210 5.39 11.37 15.86
N SER A 211 5.16 10.65 16.97
CA SER A 211 4.54 9.31 17.02
C SER A 211 3.21 9.19 16.27
N ASP A 212 2.47 10.29 16.12
CA ASP A 212 1.19 10.33 15.42
C ASP A 212 1.32 10.11 13.89
N ASN A 213 2.54 10.23 13.35
CA ASN A 213 2.89 10.02 11.93
C ASN A 213 3.57 8.67 11.65
N LEU A 214 3.90 7.90 12.69
CA LEU A 214 4.53 6.60 12.54
C LEU A 214 3.46 5.52 12.33
N LEU A 215 3.52 4.84 11.18
CA LEU A 215 2.72 3.65 10.93
C LEU A 215 3.48 2.42 11.41
N LYS A 216 2.77 1.52 12.09
CA LYS A 216 3.17 0.16 12.36
C LYS A 216 3.50 -0.58 11.05
N PRO A 217 4.22 -1.71 11.11
CA PRO A 217 4.50 -2.54 9.93
C PRO A 217 3.25 -3.06 9.19
N ASP A 218 2.10 -3.07 9.86
CA ASP A 218 0.78 -3.42 9.30
C ASP A 218 0.02 -2.20 8.72
N GLY A 219 0.61 -1.00 8.75
CA GLY A 219 0.01 0.24 8.26
C GLY A 219 -0.93 0.95 9.25
N ASN A 220 -1.13 0.41 10.47
CA ASN A 220 -1.94 1.05 11.51
C ASN A 220 -1.13 2.09 12.31
N LYS A 221 -1.80 3.01 13.00
CA LYS A 221 -1.11 3.95 13.92
C LYS A 221 -0.73 3.24 15.23
N TRP A 222 0.37 3.68 15.85
CA TRP A 222 0.66 3.35 17.25
C TRP A 222 -0.34 4.08 18.14
N GLN A 223 -1.22 3.36 18.84
CA GLN A 223 -2.14 3.97 19.81
C GLN A 223 -1.35 4.32 21.06
N LYS A 224 -1.38 5.60 21.47
CA LYS A 224 -0.95 6.02 22.80
C LYS A 224 -1.93 5.44 23.82
N ARG A 225 -1.43 4.71 24.81
CA ARG A 225 -2.20 4.37 26.01
C ARG A 225 -2.22 5.57 26.94
#